data_AF-A0A519N7G9-F1
#
_entry.id   AF-A0A519N7G9-F1
#
_cell.length_a   1.000
_cell.length_b   1.000
_cell.length_c   1.000
_cell.angle_alpha   90.00
_cell.angle_beta   90.00
_cell.angle_gamma   90.00
#
_symmetry.space_group_name_H-M   'P 1'
#
loop_
_entity.id
_entity.type
_entity.pdbx_description
1 polymer ?
#
loop_
_entity_poly.entity_id
_entity_poly.type
_entity_poly.pdbx_seq_one_letter_code
_entity_poly.pdbx_strand_id
1 'polypeptide(L)'
;MGLFGNNIKKIIREVRRMSEYYSNDLSKEINESFEDLKSEYDQNSNVVPEFMEFVNQLKPKLDSADASKLDVFTQKISKVDRNAQKGVDALYELSRNQRKITTESLRDIEELELELK
;
A
#
# COMPACT_ATOMS: atom_id res chain seq x y z
N MET A 1 -44.06 -13.84 -13.34
CA MET A 1 -42.86 -13.18 -12.77
C MET A 1 -43.25 -12.50 -11.47
N GLY A 2 -43.23 -13.26 -10.37
CA GLY A 2 -43.86 -12.89 -9.10
C GLY A 2 -43.05 -11.95 -8.22
N LEU A 3 -43.67 -11.48 -7.14
CA LEU A 3 -43.14 -10.65 -6.04
C LEU A 3 -41.68 -10.98 -5.62
N PHE A 4 -41.28 -12.25 -5.73
CA PHE A 4 -39.92 -12.72 -5.43
C PHE A 4 -38.84 -12.12 -6.35
N GLY A 5 -39.08 -11.97 -7.66
CA GLY A 5 -38.09 -11.41 -8.60
C GLY A 5 -37.81 -9.92 -8.39
N ASN A 6 -38.84 -9.15 -8.01
CA ASN A 6 -38.70 -7.72 -7.70
C ASN A 6 -37.94 -7.50 -6.39
N ASN A 7 -38.16 -8.35 -5.39
CA ASN A 7 -37.42 -8.28 -4.12
C ASN A 7 -35.94 -8.63 -4.31
N ILE A 8 -35.63 -9.64 -5.12
CA ILE A 8 -34.23 -10.02 -5.44
C ILE A 8 -33.51 -8.88 -6.18
N LYS A 9 -34.15 -8.25 -7.19
CA LYS A 9 -33.57 -7.09 -7.89
C LYS A 9 -33.29 -5.92 -6.94
N LYS A 10 -34.18 -5.68 -5.96
CA LYS A 10 -33.97 -4.63 -4.94
C LYS A 10 -32.76 -4.96 -4.06
N ILE A 11 -32.60 -6.22 -3.66
CA ILE A 11 -31.46 -6.68 -2.86
C ILE A 11 -30.15 -6.48 -3.64
N ILE A 12 -30.09 -6.89 -4.91
CA ILE A 12 -28.86 -6.76 -5.71
C ILE A 12 -28.44 -5.30 -5.91
N ARG A 13 -29.40 -4.40 -6.16
CA ARG A 13 -29.12 -2.96 -6.23
C ARG A 13 -28.57 -2.41 -4.91
N GLU A 14 -29.10 -2.89 -3.78
CA GLU A 14 -28.61 -2.46 -2.47
C GLU A 14 -27.19 -3.00 -2.22
N VAL A 15 -26.92 -4.25 -2.59
CA VAL A 15 -25.57 -4.85 -2.53
C VAL A 15 -24.60 -4.06 -3.41
N ARG A 16 -25.00 -3.69 -4.63
CA ARG A 16 -24.21 -2.82 -5.51
C ARG A 16 -23.88 -1.49 -4.85
N ARG A 17 -24.89 -0.79 -4.34
CA ARG A 17 -24.73 0.51 -3.68
C ARG A 17 -23.78 0.43 -2.49
N MET A 18 -23.94 -0.58 -1.64
CA MET A 18 -23.06 -0.80 -0.49
C MET A 18 -21.64 -1.14 -0.95
N SER A 19 -21.49 -2.00 -1.96
CA SER A 19 -20.18 -2.38 -2.51
C SER A 19 -19.45 -1.17 -3.08
N GLU A 20 -20.13 -0.31 -3.85
CA GLU A 20 -19.58 0.95 -4.37
C GLU A 20 -19.18 1.90 -3.24
N TYR A 21 -20.05 2.09 -2.24
CA TYR A 21 -19.77 2.96 -1.09
C TYR A 21 -18.52 2.52 -0.33
N TYR A 22 -18.50 1.27 0.17
CA TYR A 22 -17.39 0.77 0.99
C TYR A 22 -16.10 0.61 0.18
N SER A 23 -16.20 0.20 -1.09
CA SER A 23 -15.01 0.06 -1.93
C SER A 23 -14.36 1.40 -2.24
N ASN A 24 -15.15 2.44 -2.48
CA ASN A 24 -14.62 3.78 -2.75
C ASN A 24 -13.99 4.39 -1.51
N ASP A 25 -14.62 4.21 -0.35
CA ASP A 25 -14.11 4.67 0.94
C ASP A 25 -12.78 3.99 1.28
N LEU A 26 -12.73 2.65 1.20
CA LEU A 26 -11.51 1.88 1.42
C LEU A 26 -10.41 2.23 0.41
N SER A 27 -10.76 2.43 -0.86
CA SER A 27 -9.80 2.85 -1.89
C SER A 27 -9.21 4.22 -1.57
N LYS A 28 -10.02 5.14 -1.03
CA LYS A 28 -9.57 6.46 -0.62
C LYS A 28 -8.61 6.34 0.56
N GLU A 29 -8.96 5.62 1.61
CA GLU A 29 -8.10 5.42 2.80
C GLU A 29 -6.75 4.80 2.44
N ILE A 30 -6.74 3.79 1.56
CA ILE A 30 -5.50 3.15 1.11
C ILE A 30 -4.64 4.13 0.31
N ASN A 31 -5.25 4.91 -0.58
CA ASN A 31 -4.50 5.89 -1.38
C ASN A 31 -3.93 7.01 -0.50
N GLU A 32 -4.71 7.54 0.45
CA GLU A 32 -4.22 8.56 1.39
C GLU A 32 -3.03 8.02 2.20
N SER A 33 -3.17 6.81 2.76
CA SER A 33 -2.08 6.15 3.49
C SER A 33 -0.84 5.91 2.62
N PHE A 34 -1.03 5.55 1.35
CA PHE A 34 0.06 5.34 0.40
C PHE A 34 0.79 6.64 0.08
N GLU A 35 0.07 7.71 -0.26
CA GLU A 35 0.67 9.01 -0.59
C GLU A 35 1.40 9.61 0.61
N ASP A 36 0.83 9.50 1.81
CA ASP A 36 1.47 9.96 3.04
C ASP A 36 2.80 9.22 3.29
N LEU A 37 2.77 7.87 3.29
CA LEU A 37 3.97 7.08 3.52
C LEU A 37 5.02 7.28 2.42
N LYS A 38 4.58 7.40 1.16
CA LYS A 38 5.45 7.65 0.03
C LYS A 38 6.13 9.01 0.14
N SER A 39 5.38 10.06 0.48
CA SER A 39 5.90 11.40 0.67
C SER A 39 6.94 11.43 1.79
N GLU A 40 6.64 10.82 2.94
CA GLU A 40 7.59 10.73 4.06
C GLU A 40 8.87 9.96 3.69
N TYR A 41 8.74 8.87 2.93
CA TYR A 41 9.89 8.10 2.45
C TYR A 41 10.73 8.90 1.46
N ASP A 42 10.10 9.50 0.45
CA ASP A 42 10.78 10.24 -0.61
C ASP A 42 11.54 11.46 -0.03
N GLN A 43 10.97 12.15 0.96
CA GLN A 43 11.62 13.25 1.69
C GLN A 43 12.91 12.83 2.42
N ASN A 44 12.99 11.56 2.86
CA ASN A 44 14.11 11.02 3.62
C ASN A 44 15.02 10.09 2.81
N SER A 45 14.75 9.92 1.50
CA SER A 45 15.45 8.96 0.63
C SER A 45 16.97 9.14 0.55
N ASN A 46 17.46 10.38 0.78
CA ASN A 46 18.89 10.68 0.74
C ASN A 46 19.61 10.50 2.10
N VAL A 47 18.89 10.32 3.20
CA VAL A 47 19.48 10.25 4.56
C VAL A 47 20.47 9.08 4.67
N VAL A 48 20.12 7.90 4.15
CA VAL A 48 21.01 6.74 4.20
C VAL A 48 22.24 6.91 3.30
N PRO A 49 22.11 7.33 2.02
CA PRO A 49 23.26 7.70 1.19
C PRO A 49 24.22 8.71 1.86
N GLU A 50 23.69 9.82 2.39
CA GLU A 50 24.46 10.85 3.08
C GLU A 50 25.17 10.29 4.32
N PHE A 51 24.46 9.47 5.11
CA PHE A 51 25.04 8.79 6.26
C PHE A 51 26.18 7.84 5.86
N MET A 52 26.03 7.07 4.78
CA MET A 52 27.09 6.19 4.29
C MET A 52 28.33 6.96 3.85
N GLU A 53 28.14 8.10 3.16
CA GLU A 53 29.24 8.96 2.75
C GLU A 53 29.98 9.51 3.98
N PHE A 54 29.25 10.01 4.97
CA PHE A 54 29.82 10.46 6.24
C PHE A 54 30.61 9.34 6.96
N VAL A 55 30.04 8.13 7.05
CA VAL A 55 30.71 6.97 7.65
C VAL A 55 32.01 6.64 6.93
N ASN A 56 32.03 6.68 5.59
CA ASN A 56 33.22 6.40 4.80
C ASN A 56 34.35 7.44 5.03
N GLN A 57 34.00 8.69 5.30
CA GLN A 57 34.96 9.73 5.67
C GLN A 57 35.49 9.57 7.12
N LEU A 58 34.67 9.00 8.01
CA LEU A 58 35.01 8.82 9.42
C LEU A 58 35.85 7.56 9.67
N LYS A 59 35.52 6.46 8.98
CA LYS A 59 36.13 5.13 9.16
C LYS A 59 37.67 5.11 9.20
N PRO A 60 38.40 5.80 8.31
CA PRO A 60 39.87 5.77 8.33
C PRO A 60 40.50 6.41 9.58
N LYS A 61 39.71 7.17 10.36
CA LYS A 61 40.14 7.87 11.57
C LYS A 61 39.84 7.08 12.84
N LEU A 62 39.16 5.94 12.73
CA LEU A 62 38.77 5.08 13.85
C LEU A 62 39.75 3.92 13.99
N ASP A 63 39.82 3.35 15.20
CA ASP A 63 40.45 2.05 15.38
C ASP A 63 39.59 0.93 14.74
N SER A 64 40.21 -0.24 14.57
CA SER A 64 39.58 -1.39 13.91
C SER A 64 38.30 -1.88 14.62
N ALA A 65 38.24 -1.80 15.95
CA ALA A 65 37.09 -2.26 16.71
C ALA A 65 35.90 -1.31 16.52
N ASP A 66 36.12 -0.01 16.57
CA ASP A 66 35.08 0.99 16.39
C ASP A 66 34.63 1.12 14.93
N ALA A 67 35.54 0.98 13.97
CA ALA A 67 35.18 0.89 12.54
C ALA A 67 34.25 -0.30 12.27
N SER A 68 34.52 -1.46 12.88
CA SER A 68 33.67 -2.67 12.75
C SER A 68 32.28 -2.47 13.37
N LYS A 69 32.18 -1.81 14.54
CA LYS A 69 30.87 -1.46 15.14
C LYS A 69 30.08 -0.53 14.22
N LEU A 70 30.74 0.45 13.62
CA LEU A 70 30.11 1.41 12.71
C LEU A 70 29.60 0.73 11.43
N ASP A 71 30.32 -0.28 10.94
CA ASP A 71 29.87 -1.13 9.83
C ASP A 71 28.57 -1.89 10.15
N VAL A 72 28.52 -2.54 11.31
CA VAL A 72 27.31 -3.24 11.76
C VAL A 72 26.13 -2.29 11.90
N PHE A 73 26.36 -1.08 12.41
CA PHE A 73 25.31 -0.08 12.56
C PHE A 73 24.80 0.44 11.22
N THR A 74 25.71 0.71 10.28
CA THR A 74 25.38 1.10 8.91
C THR A 74 24.52 0.05 8.22
N GLN A 75 24.87 -1.23 8.35
CA GLN A 75 24.07 -2.33 7.81
C GLN A 75 22.65 -2.39 8.42
N LYS A 76 22.49 -2.09 9.72
CA LYS A 76 21.19 -2.05 10.38
C LYS A 76 20.34 -0.88 9.85
N ILE A 77 20.91 0.31 9.70
CA ILE A 77 20.21 1.47 9.13
C ILE A 77 19.76 1.19 7.70
N SER A 78 20.64 0.64 6.85
CA SER A 78 20.26 0.26 5.48
C SER A 78 19.14 -0.77 5.41
N LYS A 79 19.02 -1.65 6.42
CA LYS A 79 17.87 -2.58 6.51
C LYS A 79 16.58 -1.85 6.90
N VAL A 80 16.64 -0.86 7.78
CA VAL A 80 15.47 -0.05 8.17
C VAL A 80 14.94 0.72 6.95
N ASP A 81 15.82 1.38 6.20
CA ASP A 81 15.45 2.08 4.96
C ASP A 81 14.81 1.14 3.93
N ARG A 82 15.41 -0.03 3.68
CA ARG A 82 14.81 -1.05 2.80
C ARG A 82 13.45 -1.54 3.29
N ASN A 83 13.24 -1.64 4.61
CA ASN A 83 11.94 -2.04 5.15
C ASN A 83 10.90 -0.93 4.97
N ALA A 84 11.29 0.34 5.06
CA ALA A 84 10.42 1.48 4.76
C ALA A 84 10.01 1.48 3.28
N GLN A 85 10.96 1.31 2.36
CA GLN A 85 10.66 1.17 0.92
C GLN A 85 9.67 0.03 0.66
N LYS A 86 9.89 -1.14 1.27
CA LYS A 86 8.94 -2.27 1.15
C LYS A 86 7.55 -1.95 1.68
N GLY A 87 7.44 -1.10 2.70
CA GLY A 87 6.16 -0.61 3.21
C GLY A 87 5.42 0.23 2.16
N VAL A 88 6.13 1.13 1.49
CA VAL A 88 5.61 1.92 0.36
C VAL A 88 5.14 1.00 -0.76
N ASP A 89 5.98 0.04 -1.16
CA ASP A 89 5.65 -0.93 -2.21
C ASP A 89 4.43 -1.79 -1.85
N ALA A 90 4.31 -2.19 -0.58
CA ALA A 90 3.18 -2.97 -0.11
C ALA A 90 1.86 -2.19 -0.16
N LEU A 91 1.86 -0.90 0.22
CA LEU A 91 0.68 -0.04 0.11
C LEU A 91 0.31 0.24 -1.34
N TYR A 92 1.30 0.40 -2.23
CA TYR A 92 1.07 0.53 -3.66
C TYR A 92 0.36 -0.71 -4.23
N GLU A 93 0.87 -1.90 -3.93
CA GLU A 93 0.25 -3.15 -4.36
C GLU A 93 -1.13 -3.37 -3.72
N LEU A 94 -1.32 -2.97 -2.46
CA LEU A 94 -2.62 -3.02 -1.79
C LEU A 94 -3.65 -2.12 -2.51
N SER A 95 -3.28 -0.89 -2.87
CA SER A 95 -4.12 0.02 -3.64
C SER A 95 -4.54 -0.58 -4.99
N ARG A 96 -3.57 -1.18 -5.71
CA ARG A 96 -3.84 -1.83 -6.99
C ARG A 96 -4.77 -3.03 -6.86
N ASN A 97 -4.53 -3.88 -5.86
CA ASN A 97 -5.35 -5.05 -5.60
C ASN A 97 -6.77 -4.66 -5.20
N GLN A 98 -6.94 -3.64 -4.37
CA GLN A 98 -8.25 -3.13 -3.99
C GLN A 98 -9.05 -2.69 -5.22
N ARG A 99 -8.45 -1.89 -6.11
CA ARG A 99 -9.11 -1.45 -7.37
C ARG A 99 -9.53 -2.62 -8.24
N LYS A 100 -8.67 -3.63 -8.34
CA LYS A 100 -8.94 -4.85 -9.10
C LYS A 100 -10.14 -5.61 -8.52
N ILE A 101 -10.12 -5.90 -7.21
CA ILE A 101 -11.18 -6.65 -6.52
C ILE A 101 -12.51 -5.91 -6.61
N THR A 102 -12.52 -4.59 -6.41
CA THR A 102 -13.73 -3.77 -6.57
C THR A 102 -14.28 -3.86 -7.99
N THR A 103 -13.42 -3.79 -9.00
CA THR A 103 -13.85 -3.90 -10.41
C THR A 103 -14.46 -5.28 -10.71
N GLU A 104 -13.83 -6.34 -10.23
CA GLU A 104 -14.33 -7.72 -10.38
C GLU A 104 -15.67 -7.88 -9.66
N SER A 105 -15.78 -7.43 -8.41
CA SER A 105 -17.02 -7.52 -7.64
C SER A 105 -18.19 -6.77 -8.28
N LEU A 106 -17.94 -5.58 -8.86
CA LEU A 106 -18.99 -4.83 -9.54
C LEU A 106 -19.44 -5.50 -10.85
N ARG A 107 -18.53 -6.18 -11.56
CA ARG A 107 -18.89 -6.98 -12.74
C ARG A 107 -19.75 -8.18 -12.36
N ASP A 108 -19.37 -8.91 -11.32
CA ASP A 108 -20.15 -10.06 -10.83
C ASP A 108 -21.57 -9.62 -10.44
N ILE A 109 -21.72 -8.46 -9.79
CA ILE A 109 -23.02 -7.89 -9.45
C ILE A 109 -23.81 -7.51 -10.71
N GLU A 110 -23.17 -6.92 -11.72
CA GLU A 110 -23.80 -6.58 -12.99
C GLU A 110 -24.28 -7.82 -13.76
N GLU A 111 -23.50 -8.90 -13.78
CA GLU A 111 -23.90 -10.19 -14.36
C GLU A 111 -25.15 -10.74 -13.68
N LEU A 112 -25.21 -10.72 -12.34
CA LEU A 112 -26.40 -11.11 -11.59
C LEU A 112 -27.63 -10.23 -11.89
N GLU A 113 -27.44 -8.93 -12.11
CA GLU A 113 -28.53 -8.04 -12.54
C GLU A 113 -29.06 -8.40 -13.95
N LEU A 114 -28.19 -8.85 -14.86
CA LEU A 114 -28.53 -9.25 -16.22
C LEU A 114 -29.26 -10.59 -16.25
N GLU A 115 -28.84 -11.57 -15.46
CA GLU A 115 -29.47 -12.90 -15.38
C GLU A 115 -30.91 -12.85 -14.86
N LEU A 116 -31.28 -11.80 -14.12
CA LEU A 116 -32.62 -11.60 -13.59
C LEU A 116 -33.55 -10.80 -14.51
N LYS A 117 -33.08 -10.34 -15.67
CA LYS A 117 -33.92 -9.67 -16.68
C LYS A 117 -34.82 -10.67 -17.39
#